data_AF-A0A1H9EXJ2-F1
#
_entry.id   AF-A0A1H9EXJ2-F1
#
_cell.length_a   1.000
_cell.length_b   1.000
_cell.length_c   1.000
_cell.angle_alpha   90.00
_cell.angle_beta   90.00
_cell.angle_gamma   90.00
#
_symmetry.space_group_name_H-M   'P 1'
#
loop_
_entity.id
_entity.type
_entity.pdbx_description
1 polymer ?
#
loop_
_entity_poly.entity_id
_entity_poly.type
_entity_poly.pdbx_seq_one_letter_code
_entity_poly.pdbx_strand_id
1 'polypeptide(L)'
;MVAEAQAVVEIVKDGLEAGDKALDLYNKILDQLIPWKTFEETIDNLTKYEKDYSNAAGEIVAQVKTLLLNSRDEYFKATQSVFEWSSVASQLLTAYLQLFENYNEEKAKAQKSILLKVLNDGINKMTVAQASLHASSESFNAASGHISSLSTQLNNDFVEGSNYYDMQVDRLRKEAYGGAAAGLVLGPFGLLISYSIAAGVLEGKLIPALKEKFEEVKEHFKTIEGIVSKASDDIDGAKIKLQEEIVVIGDMKSQTETTSLYVEYDDLMLNLLKESARKLIDQCSIYIERHGARGFSLKSVA
;
A
#
# COMPACT_ATOMS: atom_id res chain seq x y z
N MET A 1 12.25 -44.55 -15.46
CA MET A 1 11.54 -44.55 -14.16
C MET A 1 12.14 -43.55 -13.19
N VAL A 2 13.35 -43.70 -12.65
CA VAL A 2 13.92 -42.72 -11.68
C VAL A 2 14.08 -41.31 -12.26
N ALA A 3 14.62 -41.17 -13.48
CA ALA A 3 14.79 -39.86 -14.14
C ALA A 3 13.45 -39.16 -14.46
N GLU A 4 12.39 -39.94 -14.64
CA GLU A 4 11.05 -39.42 -14.94
C GLU A 4 10.36 -38.94 -13.66
N ALA A 5 10.49 -39.68 -12.56
CA ALA A 5 10.00 -39.27 -11.25
C ALA A 5 10.73 -38.00 -10.75
N GLN A 6 12.03 -37.87 -11.00
CA GLN A 6 12.80 -36.70 -10.61
C GLN A 6 12.37 -35.44 -11.36
N ALA A 7 12.12 -35.55 -12.67
CA ALA A 7 11.58 -34.44 -13.47
C ALA A 7 10.19 -34.00 -12.97
N VAL A 8 9.32 -34.95 -12.60
CA VAL A 8 8.02 -34.65 -11.99
C VAL A 8 8.17 -33.86 -10.69
N VAL A 9 9.11 -34.28 -9.83
CA VAL A 9 9.37 -33.61 -8.54
C VAL A 9 9.86 -32.18 -8.76
N GLU A 10 10.78 -31.96 -9.69
CA GLU A 10 11.30 -30.63 -10.03
C GLU A 10 10.18 -29.70 -10.50
N ILE A 11 9.35 -30.13 -11.45
CA ILE A 11 8.24 -29.32 -11.99
C ILE A 11 7.25 -28.92 -10.88
N VAL A 12 6.84 -29.88 -10.04
CA VAL A 12 5.87 -29.58 -8.97
C VAL A 12 6.49 -28.68 -7.91
N LYS A 13 7.73 -28.95 -7.51
CA LYS A 13 8.46 -28.14 -6.54
C LYS A 13 8.61 -26.70 -7.04
N ASP A 14 9.05 -26.51 -8.27
CA ASP A 14 9.28 -25.19 -8.85
C ASP A 14 7.98 -24.39 -8.98
N GLY A 15 6.86 -25.05 -9.32
CA GLY A 15 5.53 -24.44 -9.30
C GLY A 15 5.09 -23.95 -7.91
N LEU A 16 5.35 -24.74 -6.86
CA LEU A 16 5.04 -24.36 -5.48
C LEU A 16 5.96 -23.24 -4.98
N GLU A 17 7.26 -23.30 -5.32
CA GLU A 17 8.23 -22.27 -4.96
C GLU A 17 7.97 -20.94 -5.69
N ALA A 18 7.47 -20.96 -6.92
CA ALA A 18 7.05 -19.75 -7.64
C ALA A 18 5.85 -19.08 -6.95
N GLY A 19 4.85 -19.88 -6.54
CA GLY A 19 3.72 -19.37 -5.74
C GLY A 19 4.16 -18.78 -4.40
N ASP A 20 5.10 -19.42 -3.71
CA ASP A 20 5.69 -18.96 -2.45
C ASP A 20 6.43 -17.63 -2.61
N LYS A 21 7.27 -17.50 -3.65
CA LYS A 21 8.00 -16.27 -3.97
C LYS A 21 7.05 -15.13 -4.32
N ALA A 22 6.04 -15.39 -5.14
CA ALA A 22 5.03 -14.39 -5.48
C ALA A 22 4.31 -13.87 -4.23
N LEU A 23 3.92 -14.77 -3.32
CA LEU A 23 3.26 -14.39 -2.07
C LEU A 23 4.18 -13.62 -1.12
N ASP A 24 5.45 -14.01 -1.01
CA ASP A 24 6.46 -13.29 -0.22
C ASP A 24 6.68 -11.87 -0.76
N LEU A 25 6.68 -11.69 -2.09
CA LEU A 25 6.69 -10.36 -2.70
C LEU A 25 5.45 -9.57 -2.30
N TYR A 26 4.25 -10.11 -2.43
CA TYR A 26 3.02 -9.42 -2.00
C TYR A 26 3.08 -9.05 -0.51
N ASN A 27 3.53 -9.93 0.37
CA ASN A 27 3.73 -9.64 1.79
C ASN A 27 4.68 -8.44 2.00
N LYS A 28 5.81 -8.39 1.30
CA LYS A 28 6.77 -7.28 1.42
C LYS A 28 6.20 -5.99 0.88
N ILE A 29 5.55 -6.05 -0.27
CA ILE A 29 5.02 -4.89 -0.99
C ILE A 29 3.86 -4.28 -0.21
N LEU A 30 2.92 -5.13 0.17
CA LEU A 30 1.71 -4.71 0.84
C LEU A 30 2.08 -4.21 2.25
N ASP A 31 2.76 -5.01 3.05
CA ASP A 31 2.88 -4.68 4.48
C ASP A 31 4.03 -3.74 4.85
N GLN A 32 5.03 -3.56 3.99
CA GLN A 32 6.28 -2.90 4.40
C GLN A 32 6.66 -1.67 3.57
N LEU A 33 6.21 -1.58 2.31
CA LEU A 33 6.64 -0.48 1.43
C LEU A 33 5.81 0.80 1.63
N ILE A 34 4.52 0.67 1.94
CA ILE A 34 3.61 1.82 1.96
C ILE A 34 3.29 2.21 3.41
N PRO A 35 3.73 3.39 3.89
CA PRO A 35 3.43 3.85 5.25
C PRO A 35 1.99 4.39 5.35
N TRP A 36 1.00 3.49 5.27
CA TRP A 36 -0.43 3.84 5.26
C TRP A 36 -0.86 4.71 6.43
N LYS A 37 -0.34 4.45 7.63
CA LYS A 37 -0.60 5.29 8.81
C LYS A 37 -0.19 6.75 8.57
N THR A 38 0.99 6.96 8.01
CA THR A 38 1.50 8.31 7.71
C THR A 38 0.63 8.98 6.64
N PHE A 39 0.13 8.23 5.66
CA PHE A 39 -0.80 8.76 4.65
C PHE A 39 -2.16 9.13 5.23
N GLU A 40 -2.71 8.34 6.15
CA GLU A 40 -3.97 8.67 6.82
C GLU A 40 -3.83 9.90 7.71
N GLU A 41 -2.76 9.98 8.51
CA GLU A 41 -2.43 11.17 9.30
C GLU A 41 -2.27 12.40 8.40
N THR A 42 -1.68 12.22 7.22
CA THR A 42 -1.56 13.28 6.21
C THR A 42 -2.95 13.73 5.71
N ILE A 43 -3.82 12.79 5.31
CA ILE A 43 -5.18 13.11 4.85
C ILE A 43 -5.99 13.85 5.93
N ASP A 44 -5.85 13.43 7.18
CA ASP A 44 -6.51 14.06 8.32
C ASP A 44 -6.00 15.48 8.53
N ASN A 45 -4.68 15.70 8.50
CA ASN A 45 -4.07 17.02 8.60
C ASN A 45 -4.47 17.94 7.44
N LEU A 46 -4.54 17.43 6.22
CA LEU A 46 -5.02 18.16 5.04
C LEU A 46 -6.45 18.64 5.23
N THR A 47 -7.31 17.77 5.76
CA THR A 47 -8.73 18.08 5.98
C THR A 47 -8.93 19.03 7.18
N LYS A 48 -8.10 18.89 8.23
CA LYS A 48 -8.21 19.70 9.45
C LYS A 48 -8.11 21.20 9.18
N TYR A 49 -7.26 21.60 8.24
CA TYR A 49 -7.00 23.01 7.91
C TYR A 49 -7.56 23.42 6.55
N GLU A 50 -8.56 22.70 6.03
CA GLU A 50 -9.15 22.94 4.70
C GLU A 50 -9.58 24.41 4.50
N LYS A 51 -10.12 25.05 5.55
CA LYS A 51 -10.57 26.46 5.53
C LYS A 51 -9.45 27.48 5.64
N ASP A 52 -8.25 27.05 5.99
CA ASP A 52 -7.11 27.95 6.13
C ASP A 52 -6.36 28.12 4.81
N TYR A 53 -6.53 27.24 3.82
CA TYR A 53 -5.95 27.41 2.50
C TYR A 53 -6.61 28.54 1.70
N SER A 54 -5.89 29.08 0.71
CA SER A 54 -6.53 29.87 -0.36
C SER A 54 -7.48 28.97 -1.17
N ASN A 55 -8.41 29.54 -1.93
CA ASN A 55 -9.32 28.74 -2.78
C ASN A 55 -8.54 27.82 -3.74
N ALA A 56 -7.47 28.34 -4.37
CA ALA A 56 -6.65 27.57 -5.30
C ALA A 56 -5.89 26.43 -4.58
N ALA A 57 -5.28 26.71 -3.42
CA ALA A 57 -4.61 25.68 -2.63
C ALA A 57 -5.61 24.63 -2.11
N GLY A 58 -6.80 25.05 -1.68
CA GLY A 58 -7.87 24.16 -1.20
C GLY A 58 -8.36 23.18 -2.27
N GLU A 59 -8.53 23.64 -3.51
CA GLU A 59 -8.86 22.77 -4.64
C GLU A 59 -7.80 21.68 -4.88
N ILE A 60 -6.52 22.05 -4.82
CA ILE A 60 -5.41 21.10 -4.98
C ILE A 60 -5.39 20.10 -3.81
N VAL A 61 -5.59 20.57 -2.57
CA VAL A 61 -5.67 19.71 -1.37
C VAL A 61 -6.79 18.65 -1.52
N ALA A 62 -7.96 19.05 -2.03
CA ALA A 62 -9.06 18.13 -2.27
C ALA A 62 -8.73 17.06 -3.33
N GLN A 63 -8.01 17.45 -4.39
CA GLN A 63 -7.53 16.52 -5.42
C GLN A 63 -6.52 15.52 -4.86
N VAL A 64 -5.52 16.00 -4.09
CA VAL A 64 -4.53 15.14 -3.42
C VAL A 64 -5.23 14.14 -2.50
N LYS A 65 -6.15 14.60 -1.66
CA LYS A 65 -6.92 13.72 -0.76
C LYS A 65 -7.66 12.62 -1.53
N THR A 66 -8.35 13.00 -2.61
CA THR A 66 -9.10 12.04 -3.43
C THR A 66 -8.18 10.98 -4.03
N LEU A 67 -7.03 11.39 -4.57
CA LEU A 67 -6.06 10.47 -5.17
C LEU A 67 -5.42 9.54 -4.15
N LEU A 68 -5.07 10.03 -2.96
CA LEU A 68 -4.53 9.19 -1.89
C LEU A 68 -5.57 8.16 -1.39
N LEU A 69 -6.84 8.54 -1.29
CA LEU A 69 -7.93 7.62 -0.95
C LEU A 69 -8.16 6.57 -2.05
N ASN A 70 -8.17 6.98 -3.32
CA ASN A 70 -8.26 6.05 -4.45
C ASN A 70 -7.11 5.05 -4.44
N SER A 71 -5.88 5.52 -4.18
CA SER A 71 -4.72 4.66 -4.09
C SER A 71 -4.86 3.61 -3.00
N ARG A 72 -5.31 4.02 -1.81
CA ARG A 72 -5.58 3.14 -0.68
C ARG A 72 -6.64 2.08 -1.01
N ASP A 73 -7.73 2.49 -1.63
CA ASP A 73 -8.83 1.59 -1.96
C ASP A 73 -8.39 0.54 -3.00
N GLU A 74 -7.62 0.93 -4.00
CA GLU A 74 -7.02 -0.01 -4.97
C GLU A 74 -6.00 -0.95 -4.32
N TYR A 75 -5.15 -0.43 -3.44
CA TYR A 75 -4.24 -1.26 -2.66
C TYR A 75 -4.99 -2.34 -1.85
N PHE A 76 -6.11 -1.99 -1.21
CA PHE A 76 -6.91 -2.97 -0.47
C PHE A 76 -7.59 -3.98 -1.39
N LYS A 77 -8.02 -3.59 -2.60
CA LYS A 77 -8.50 -4.55 -3.60
C LYS A 77 -7.42 -5.56 -3.99
N ALA A 78 -6.18 -5.10 -4.16
CA ALA A 78 -5.05 -5.99 -4.42
C ALA A 78 -4.83 -6.98 -3.26
N THR A 79 -4.82 -6.47 -2.03
CA THR A 79 -4.67 -7.25 -0.81
C THR A 79 -5.75 -8.34 -0.70
N GLN A 80 -7.01 -7.97 -0.96
CA GLN A 80 -8.16 -8.87 -0.91
C GLN A 80 -8.10 -9.96 -1.98
N SER A 81 -7.65 -9.64 -3.20
CA SER A 81 -7.50 -10.63 -4.26
C SER A 81 -6.49 -11.72 -3.89
N VAL A 82 -5.34 -11.33 -3.33
CA VAL A 82 -4.31 -12.27 -2.86
C VAL A 82 -4.77 -13.06 -1.63
N PHE A 83 -5.58 -12.45 -0.75
CA PHE A 83 -6.20 -13.12 0.40
C PHE A 83 -7.11 -14.27 -0.05
N GLU A 84 -7.95 -14.03 -1.06
CA GLU A 84 -8.85 -15.04 -1.61
C GLU A 84 -8.08 -16.21 -2.22
N TRP A 85 -7.00 -15.93 -2.98
CA TRP A 85 -6.13 -16.99 -3.48
C TRP A 85 -5.47 -17.78 -2.36
N SER A 86 -4.88 -17.10 -1.37
CA SER A 86 -4.21 -17.73 -0.23
C SER A 86 -5.15 -18.66 0.54
N SER A 87 -6.40 -18.24 0.72
CA SER A 87 -7.45 -19.02 1.40
C SER A 87 -7.78 -20.31 0.65
N VAL A 88 -7.86 -20.26 -0.68
CA VAL A 88 -8.11 -21.44 -1.53
C VAL A 88 -6.87 -22.32 -1.61
N ALA A 89 -5.69 -21.73 -1.82
CA ALA A 89 -4.41 -22.43 -1.96
C ALA A 89 -4.08 -23.24 -0.70
N SER A 90 -4.20 -22.64 0.49
CA SER A 90 -3.93 -23.32 1.76
C SER A 90 -4.80 -24.58 1.95
N GLN A 91 -6.11 -24.48 1.66
CA GLN A 91 -7.04 -25.61 1.76
C GLN A 91 -6.73 -26.71 0.74
N LEU A 92 -6.53 -26.32 -0.53
CA LEU A 92 -6.27 -27.27 -1.60
C LEU A 92 -4.92 -27.98 -1.42
N LEU A 93 -3.87 -27.26 -1.05
CA LEU A 93 -2.55 -27.84 -0.80
C LEU A 93 -2.56 -28.77 0.43
N THR A 94 -3.38 -28.48 1.44
CA THR A 94 -3.60 -29.42 2.55
C THR A 94 -4.21 -30.73 2.06
N ALA A 95 -5.22 -30.67 1.17
CA ALA A 95 -5.79 -31.86 0.54
C ALA A 95 -4.76 -32.59 -0.36
N TYR A 96 -3.94 -31.85 -1.11
CA TYR A 96 -2.83 -32.41 -1.90
C TYR A 96 -1.88 -33.27 -1.06
N LEU A 97 -1.51 -32.80 0.13
CA LEU A 97 -0.65 -33.54 1.05
C LEU A 97 -1.27 -34.85 1.55
N GLN A 98 -2.59 -34.86 1.80
CA GLN A 98 -3.32 -36.05 2.24
C GLN A 98 -3.41 -37.13 1.15
N LEU A 99 -3.39 -36.74 -0.12
CA LEU A 99 -3.49 -37.66 -1.25
C LEU A 99 -2.26 -38.56 -1.45
N PHE A 100 -1.15 -38.29 -0.75
CA PHE A 100 0.00 -39.21 -0.73
C PHE A 100 -0.25 -40.49 0.08
N GLU A 101 -1.21 -40.49 1.00
CA GLU A 101 -1.55 -41.71 1.76
C GLU A 101 -2.23 -42.72 0.83
N ASN A 102 -1.78 -43.99 0.83
CA ASN A 102 -2.30 -45.04 -0.06
C ASN A 102 -2.37 -44.55 -1.52
N TYR A 103 -1.22 -44.07 -2.04
CA TYR A 103 -1.10 -43.42 -3.35
C TYR A 103 -1.49 -44.37 -4.50
N ASN A 104 -2.24 -43.83 -5.46
CA ASN A 104 -2.68 -44.54 -6.66
C ASN A 104 -2.91 -43.55 -7.80
N GLU A 105 -3.23 -44.05 -9.00
CA GLU A 105 -3.42 -43.23 -10.19
C GLU A 105 -4.56 -42.21 -10.05
N GLU A 106 -5.66 -42.56 -9.36
CA GLU A 106 -6.78 -41.63 -9.13
C GLU A 106 -6.38 -40.47 -8.23
N LYS A 107 -5.61 -40.74 -7.17
CA LYS A 107 -5.07 -39.72 -6.27
C LYS A 107 -4.03 -38.84 -6.96
N ALA A 108 -3.20 -39.42 -7.83
CA ALA A 108 -2.28 -38.67 -8.68
C ALA A 108 -3.02 -37.67 -9.60
N LYS A 109 -4.14 -38.11 -10.21
CA LYS A 109 -5.00 -37.24 -11.03
C LYS A 109 -5.68 -36.15 -10.20
N ALA A 110 -6.09 -36.46 -8.98
CA ALA A 110 -6.64 -35.48 -8.04
C ALA A 110 -5.59 -34.44 -7.61
N GLN A 111 -4.37 -34.88 -7.29
CA GLN A 111 -3.24 -34.00 -6.99
C GLN A 111 -2.93 -33.06 -8.15
N LYS A 112 -2.92 -33.58 -9.39
CA LYS A 112 -2.72 -32.77 -10.60
C LYS A 112 -3.80 -31.70 -10.73
N SER A 113 -5.06 -32.09 -10.56
CA SER A 113 -6.20 -31.17 -10.61
C SER A 113 -6.08 -30.07 -9.55
N ILE A 114 -5.65 -30.42 -8.34
CA ILE A 114 -5.41 -29.46 -7.26
C ILE A 114 -4.31 -28.46 -7.64
N LEU A 115 -3.13 -28.94 -8.06
CA LEU A 115 -2.01 -28.07 -8.42
C LEU A 115 -2.40 -27.13 -9.56
N LEU A 116 -3.03 -27.64 -10.61
CA LEU A 116 -3.52 -26.82 -11.72
C LEU A 116 -4.53 -25.77 -11.26
N LYS A 117 -5.42 -26.11 -10.33
CA LYS A 117 -6.38 -25.16 -9.76
C LYS A 117 -5.68 -24.06 -8.96
N VAL A 118 -4.72 -24.41 -8.11
CA VAL A 118 -3.94 -23.46 -7.31
C VAL A 118 -3.14 -22.50 -8.19
N LEU A 119 -2.45 -23.02 -9.22
CA LEU A 119 -1.67 -22.21 -10.16
C LEU A 119 -2.58 -21.32 -11.01
N ASN A 120 -3.67 -21.86 -11.55
CA ASN A 120 -4.61 -21.10 -12.39
C ASN A 120 -5.32 -19.98 -11.60
N ASP A 121 -5.79 -20.28 -10.39
CA ASP A 121 -6.39 -19.26 -9.54
C ASP A 121 -5.34 -18.24 -9.09
N GLY A 122 -4.09 -18.66 -8.86
CA GLY A 122 -2.96 -17.78 -8.57
C GLY A 122 -2.73 -16.76 -9.67
N ILE A 123 -2.58 -17.22 -10.92
CA ILE A 123 -2.44 -16.34 -12.09
C ILE A 123 -3.58 -15.33 -12.15
N ASN A 124 -4.84 -15.79 -12.04
CA ASN A 124 -6.00 -14.91 -12.13
C ASN A 124 -6.02 -13.86 -11.02
N LYS A 125 -5.82 -14.28 -9.77
CA LYS A 125 -5.91 -13.39 -8.60
C LYS A 125 -4.72 -12.45 -8.49
N MET A 126 -3.52 -12.90 -8.84
CA MET A 126 -2.34 -12.05 -8.90
C MET A 126 -2.41 -11.06 -10.07
N THR A 127 -2.99 -11.42 -11.21
CA THR A 127 -3.22 -10.47 -12.32
C THR A 127 -4.19 -9.37 -11.90
N VAL A 128 -5.28 -9.72 -11.20
CA VAL A 128 -6.22 -8.72 -10.63
C VAL A 128 -5.51 -7.84 -9.61
N ALA A 129 -4.72 -8.42 -8.71
CA ALA A 129 -3.98 -7.67 -7.70
C ALA A 129 -2.97 -6.71 -8.34
N GLN A 130 -2.28 -7.14 -9.39
CA GLN A 130 -1.34 -6.32 -10.13
C GLN A 130 -2.01 -5.14 -10.84
N ALA A 131 -3.20 -5.34 -11.43
CA ALA A 131 -3.96 -4.26 -12.03
C ALA A 131 -4.37 -3.21 -10.99
N SER A 132 -4.81 -3.64 -9.80
CA SER A 132 -5.10 -2.73 -8.69
C SER A 132 -3.86 -2.03 -8.15
N LEU A 133 -2.72 -2.72 -8.00
CA LEU A 133 -1.44 -2.07 -7.65
C LEU A 133 -0.99 -1.05 -8.70
N HIS A 134 -1.27 -1.31 -9.98
CA HIS A 134 -1.01 -0.34 -11.05
C HIS A 134 -1.85 0.92 -10.88
N ALA A 135 -3.16 0.79 -10.70
CA ALA A 135 -4.06 1.92 -10.47
C ALA A 135 -3.73 2.69 -9.18
N SER A 136 -3.27 1.98 -8.14
CA SER A 136 -2.75 2.59 -6.90
C SER A 136 -1.49 3.43 -7.16
N SER A 137 -0.53 2.90 -7.91
CA SER A 137 0.68 3.64 -8.32
C SER A 137 0.34 4.88 -9.16
N GLU A 138 -0.56 4.76 -10.15
CA GLU A 138 -0.99 5.91 -10.96
C GLU A 138 -1.61 7.02 -10.09
N SER A 139 -2.42 6.62 -9.10
CA SER A 139 -3.02 7.55 -8.15
C SER A 139 -1.97 8.23 -7.26
N PHE A 140 -0.95 7.50 -6.78
CA PHE A 140 0.16 8.10 -6.04
C PHE A 140 0.99 9.06 -6.89
N ASN A 141 1.32 8.67 -8.11
CA ASN A 141 2.08 9.53 -9.04
C ASN A 141 1.31 10.84 -9.34
N ALA A 142 0.01 10.73 -9.63
CA ALA A 142 -0.83 11.90 -9.82
C ALA A 142 -0.90 12.77 -8.54
N ALA A 143 -1.05 12.16 -7.36
CA ALA A 143 -1.04 12.87 -6.08
C ALA A 143 0.29 13.63 -5.88
N SER A 144 1.42 13.01 -6.23
CA SER A 144 2.75 13.64 -6.17
C SER A 144 2.81 14.90 -7.03
N GLY A 145 2.30 14.85 -8.26
CA GLY A 145 2.23 16.02 -9.15
C GLY A 145 1.36 17.16 -8.58
N HIS A 146 0.23 16.81 -7.96
CA HIS A 146 -0.62 17.79 -7.28
C HIS A 146 0.02 18.36 -6.00
N ILE A 147 0.73 17.55 -5.21
CA ILE A 147 1.46 18.03 -4.03
C ILE A 147 2.56 19.02 -4.45
N SER A 148 3.28 18.73 -5.53
CA SER A 148 4.29 19.65 -6.08
C SER A 148 3.67 20.98 -6.53
N SER A 149 2.50 20.92 -7.17
CA SER A 149 1.72 22.09 -7.55
C SER A 149 1.24 22.87 -6.33
N LEU A 150 0.80 22.17 -5.28
CA LEU A 150 0.40 22.77 -4.01
C LEU A 150 1.58 23.47 -3.34
N SER A 151 2.77 22.86 -3.31
CA SER A 151 4.00 23.49 -2.80
C SER A 151 4.28 24.82 -3.50
N THR A 152 4.12 24.86 -4.83
CA THR A 152 4.22 26.11 -5.60
C THR A 152 3.16 27.14 -5.21
N GLN A 153 1.90 26.71 -5.08
CA GLN A 153 0.81 27.59 -4.67
C GLN A 153 1.02 28.15 -3.25
N LEU A 154 1.46 27.33 -2.30
CA LEU A 154 1.75 27.74 -0.93
C LEU A 154 2.91 28.75 -0.89
N ASN A 155 3.94 28.58 -1.72
CA ASN A 155 5.01 29.57 -1.84
C ASN A 155 4.49 30.94 -2.32
N ASN A 156 3.54 30.94 -3.26
CA ASN A 156 2.90 32.17 -3.75
C ASN A 156 1.94 32.77 -2.72
N ASP A 157 1.20 31.94 -2.00
CA ASP A 157 0.25 32.39 -0.98
C ASP A 157 0.97 32.93 0.26
N PHE A 158 2.08 32.31 0.67
CA PHE A 158 2.74 32.62 1.94
C PHE A 158 3.84 33.69 1.85
N VAL A 159 4.11 34.23 0.66
CA VAL A 159 5.04 35.36 0.51
C VAL A 159 4.42 36.65 1.06
N GLU A 160 5.22 37.45 1.76
CA GLU A 160 4.79 38.75 2.26
C GLU A 160 4.40 39.68 1.10
N GLY A 161 3.25 40.35 1.21
CA GLY A 161 2.66 41.17 0.16
C GLY A 161 1.80 40.39 -0.85
N SER A 162 1.61 39.08 -0.66
CA SER A 162 0.55 38.37 -1.39
C SER A 162 -0.83 38.73 -0.82
N ASN A 163 -1.87 38.64 -1.65
CA ASN A 163 -3.24 38.87 -1.20
C ASN A 163 -3.66 37.93 -0.05
N TYR A 164 -3.23 36.66 -0.11
CA TYR A 164 -3.55 35.70 0.95
C TYR A 164 -2.83 36.08 2.25
N TYR A 165 -1.54 36.38 2.18
CA TYR A 165 -0.72 36.74 3.33
C TYR A 165 -1.28 37.99 4.03
N ASP A 166 -1.56 39.04 3.26
CA ASP A 166 -2.08 40.30 3.79
C ASP A 166 -3.47 40.11 4.42
N MET A 167 -4.32 39.28 3.81
CA MET A 167 -5.62 38.92 4.38
C MET A 167 -5.48 38.20 5.74
N GLN A 168 -4.49 37.31 5.90
CA GLN A 168 -4.26 36.61 7.16
C GLN A 168 -3.78 37.56 8.26
N VAL A 169 -2.88 38.50 7.92
CA VAL A 169 -2.43 39.57 8.84
C VAL A 169 -3.61 40.43 9.27
N ASP A 170 -4.45 40.84 8.33
CA ASP A 170 -5.63 41.67 8.61
C ASP A 170 -6.66 40.93 9.45
N ARG A 171 -6.88 39.64 9.20
CA ARG A 171 -7.76 38.79 10.02
C ARG A 171 -7.28 38.76 11.47
N LEU A 172 -6.01 38.46 11.69
CA LEU A 172 -5.40 38.40 13.03
C LEU A 172 -5.51 39.74 13.77
N ARG A 173 -5.27 40.86 13.08
CA ARG A 173 -5.44 42.20 13.65
C ARG A 173 -6.90 42.47 14.02
N LYS A 174 -7.84 42.21 13.10
CA LYS A 174 -9.28 42.41 13.33
C LYS A 174 -9.79 41.59 14.50
N GLU A 175 -9.38 40.33 14.62
CA GLU A 175 -9.75 39.47 15.74
C GLU A 175 -9.20 40.01 17.06
N ALA A 176 -7.96 40.50 17.07
CA ALA A 176 -7.39 41.15 18.25
C ALA A 176 -8.23 42.39 18.67
N TYR A 177 -8.60 43.26 17.73
CA TYR A 177 -9.37 44.48 18.03
C TYR A 177 -10.85 44.23 18.36
N GLY A 178 -11.43 43.13 17.86
CA GLY A 178 -12.85 42.79 18.03
C GLY A 178 -13.15 41.87 19.23
N GLY A 179 -12.15 41.20 19.80
CA GLY A 179 -12.30 40.32 20.96
C GLY A 179 -12.27 41.05 22.30
N ALA A 180 -13.08 40.62 23.27
CA ALA A 180 -12.79 40.91 24.68
C ALA A 180 -11.37 40.42 24.98
N ALA A 181 -10.56 41.18 25.73
CA ALA A 181 -9.12 40.98 25.97
C ALA A 181 -8.72 39.64 26.62
N ALA A 182 -9.12 38.51 26.02
CA ALA A 182 -8.63 37.18 26.27
C ALA A 182 -7.23 37.12 25.64
N GLY A 183 -6.22 36.75 26.43
CA GLY A 183 -4.81 36.97 26.10
C GLY A 183 -4.27 36.29 24.83
N LEU A 184 -5.09 35.59 24.04
CA LEU A 184 -4.70 34.81 22.85
C LEU A 184 -5.60 35.10 21.65
N VAL A 185 -5.01 35.05 20.46
CA VAL A 185 -5.65 35.15 19.14
C VAL A 185 -5.27 33.90 18.34
N LEU A 186 -6.26 33.28 17.69
CA LEU A 186 -6.08 32.07 16.89
C LEU A 186 -5.87 32.45 15.42
N GLY A 187 -4.76 32.01 14.84
CA GLY A 187 -4.39 32.23 13.45
C GLY A 187 -4.58 31.00 12.56
N PRO A 188 -4.17 31.11 11.28
CA PRO A 188 -4.27 30.00 10.33
C PRO A 188 -3.42 28.81 10.77
N PHE A 189 -3.82 27.61 10.37
CA PHE A 189 -3.11 26.35 10.61
C PHE A 189 -2.89 26.05 12.10
N GLY A 190 -3.78 26.58 12.97
CA GLY A 190 -3.69 26.39 14.42
C GLY A 190 -2.63 27.25 15.11
N LEU A 191 -2.13 28.32 14.47
CA LEU A 191 -1.26 29.30 15.10
C LEU A 191 -1.94 29.91 16.33
N LEU A 192 -1.25 29.99 17.47
CA LEU A 192 -1.73 30.70 18.66
C LEU A 192 -0.72 31.78 19.03
N ILE A 193 -1.16 33.04 19.00
CA ILE A 193 -0.33 34.20 19.37
C ILE A 193 -1.01 35.02 20.46
N SER A 194 -0.23 35.75 21.25
CA SER A 194 -0.82 36.64 22.26
C SER A 194 -1.53 37.84 21.61
N TYR A 195 -2.52 38.39 22.31
CA TYR A 195 -3.15 39.66 21.92
C TYR A 195 -2.12 40.76 21.65
N SER A 196 -1.07 40.84 22.48
CA SER A 196 -0.03 41.88 22.33
C SER A 196 0.74 41.76 21.02
N ILE A 197 0.94 40.54 20.52
CA ILE A 197 1.57 40.29 19.21
C ILE A 197 0.58 40.62 18.09
N ALA A 198 -0.67 40.14 18.19
CA ALA A 198 -1.68 40.32 17.15
C ALA A 198 -2.12 41.78 16.96
N ALA A 199 -2.29 42.53 18.06
CA ALA A 199 -2.65 43.96 18.06
C ALA A 199 -1.47 44.89 17.76
N GLY A 200 -0.24 44.36 17.64
CA GLY A 200 0.95 45.18 17.36
C GLY A 200 1.50 45.95 18.57
N VAL A 201 1.08 45.62 19.79
CA VAL A 201 1.66 46.15 21.04
C VAL A 201 3.13 45.73 21.17
N LEU A 202 3.44 44.49 20.79
CA LEU A 202 4.79 44.01 20.57
C LEU A 202 5.13 44.19 19.08
N GLU A 203 5.74 45.34 18.76
CA GLU A 203 6.09 45.71 17.39
C GLU A 203 6.95 44.64 16.71
N GLY A 204 6.64 44.37 15.44
CA GLY A 204 7.42 43.47 14.59
C GLY A 204 7.37 41.98 14.93
N LYS A 205 6.53 41.53 15.86
CA LYS A 205 6.44 40.10 16.26
C LYS A 205 5.41 39.27 15.49
N LEU A 206 4.36 39.91 14.95
CA LEU A 206 3.30 39.21 14.20
C LEU A 206 3.82 38.56 12.92
N ILE A 207 4.55 39.32 12.10
CA ILE A 207 5.07 38.88 10.81
C ILE A 207 6.03 37.68 10.96
N PRO A 208 7.02 37.69 11.88
CA PRO A 208 7.84 36.51 12.14
C PRO A 208 7.03 35.27 12.57
N ALA A 209 6.06 35.42 13.49
CA ALA A 209 5.27 34.28 13.97
C ALA A 209 4.42 33.64 12.86
N LEU A 210 3.85 34.46 11.97
CA LEU A 210 3.08 33.98 10.83
C LEU A 210 3.99 33.30 9.79
N LYS A 211 5.16 33.88 9.49
CA LYS A 211 6.16 33.27 8.59
C LYS A 211 6.66 31.93 9.11
N GLU A 212 6.98 31.84 10.40
CA GLU A 212 7.38 30.58 11.04
C GLU A 212 6.32 29.51 10.84
N LYS A 213 5.04 29.83 11.07
CA LYS A 213 3.95 28.89 10.87
C LYS A 213 3.79 28.46 9.40
N PHE A 214 3.91 29.39 8.47
CA PHE A 214 3.84 29.08 7.04
C PHE A 214 5.03 28.22 6.58
N GLU A 215 6.21 28.41 7.15
CA GLU A 215 7.36 27.54 6.89
C GLU A 215 7.13 26.11 7.38
N GLU A 216 6.57 25.94 8.59
CA GLU A 216 6.20 24.61 9.11
C GLU A 216 5.23 23.89 8.16
N VAL A 217 4.24 24.60 7.62
CA VAL A 217 3.26 24.03 6.68
C VAL A 217 3.96 23.60 5.38
N LYS A 218 4.83 24.44 4.81
CA LYS A 218 5.57 24.11 3.58
C LYS A 218 6.48 22.89 3.76
N GLU A 219 7.25 22.85 4.85
CA GLU A 219 8.15 21.72 5.14
C GLU A 219 7.37 20.41 5.38
N HIS A 220 6.17 20.50 5.98
CA HIS A 220 5.29 19.34 6.09
C HIS A 220 4.88 18.79 4.71
N PHE A 221 4.46 19.66 3.78
CA PHE A 221 4.08 19.24 2.43
C PHE A 221 5.23 18.68 1.61
N LYS A 222 6.43 19.26 1.75
CA LYS A 222 7.65 18.73 1.12
C LYS A 222 8.01 17.33 1.64
N THR A 223 7.81 17.10 2.93
CA THR A 223 7.98 15.77 3.53
C THR A 223 6.98 14.77 2.94
N ILE A 224 5.71 15.17 2.82
CA ILE A 224 4.66 14.34 2.21
C ILE A 224 4.98 14.03 0.76
N GLU A 225 5.43 15.02 -0.03
CA GLU A 225 5.83 14.83 -1.43
C GLU A 225 6.89 13.72 -1.55
N GLY A 226 7.93 13.78 -0.72
CA GLY A 226 8.98 12.75 -0.69
C GLY A 226 8.45 11.35 -0.33
N ILE A 227 7.49 11.26 0.59
CA ILE A 227 6.88 9.99 1.00
C ILE A 227 6.00 9.42 -0.13
N VAL A 228 5.16 10.25 -0.76
CA VAL A 228 4.27 9.85 -1.86
C VAL A 228 5.08 9.42 -3.08
N SER A 229 6.09 10.20 -3.47
CA SER A 229 6.96 9.87 -4.60
C SER A 229 7.66 8.54 -4.37
N LYS A 230 8.24 8.34 -3.17
CA LYS A 230 8.91 7.07 -2.84
C LYS A 230 7.95 5.88 -2.85
N ALA A 231 6.74 6.03 -2.32
CA ALA A 231 5.75 4.97 -2.35
C ALA A 231 5.37 4.59 -3.79
N SER A 232 5.24 5.57 -4.69
CA SER A 232 5.02 5.32 -6.13
C SER A 232 6.16 4.49 -6.75
N ASP A 233 7.41 4.90 -6.51
CA ASP A 233 8.60 4.19 -7.03
C ASP A 233 8.70 2.76 -6.49
N ASP A 234 8.44 2.59 -5.19
CA ASP A 234 8.49 1.30 -4.51
C ASP A 234 7.42 0.35 -5.08
N ILE A 235 6.19 0.84 -5.34
CA ILE A 235 5.11 0.05 -5.97
C ILE A 235 5.46 -0.29 -7.42
N ASP A 236 6.07 0.61 -8.18
CA ASP A 236 6.45 0.35 -9.57
C ASP A 236 7.54 -0.71 -9.69
N GLY A 237 8.59 -0.63 -8.86
CA GLY A 237 9.63 -1.67 -8.81
C GLY A 237 9.09 -3.03 -8.40
N ALA A 238 8.12 -3.03 -7.49
CA ALA A 238 7.40 -4.21 -7.01
C ALA A 238 6.53 -4.88 -8.10
N LYS A 239 5.76 -4.08 -8.85
CA LYS A 239 4.88 -4.55 -9.94
C LYS A 239 5.64 -5.34 -11.01
N ILE A 240 6.86 -4.92 -11.34
CA ILE A 240 7.69 -5.59 -12.34
C ILE A 240 8.04 -7.02 -11.88
N LYS A 241 8.51 -7.16 -10.64
CA LYS A 241 8.85 -8.47 -10.06
C LYS A 241 7.64 -9.39 -9.97
N LEU A 242 6.48 -8.83 -9.60
CA LEU A 242 5.23 -9.60 -9.57
C LEU A 242 4.81 -10.10 -10.96
N GLN A 243 5.01 -9.30 -12.02
CA GLN A 243 4.76 -9.74 -13.39
C GLN A 243 5.64 -10.94 -13.78
N GLU A 244 6.92 -10.89 -13.42
CA GLU A 244 7.88 -11.97 -13.69
C GLU A 244 7.44 -13.27 -13.02
N GLU A 245 7.05 -13.21 -11.74
CA GLU A 245 6.57 -14.40 -11.02
C GLU A 245 5.24 -14.93 -11.58
N ILE A 246 4.31 -14.07 -12.03
CA ILE A 246 3.08 -14.51 -12.71
C ILE A 246 3.40 -15.29 -13.99
N VAL A 247 4.41 -14.85 -14.76
CA VAL A 247 4.87 -15.57 -15.96
C VAL A 247 5.45 -16.93 -15.58
N VAL A 248 6.30 -17.00 -14.56
CA VAL A 248 6.85 -18.26 -14.05
C VAL A 248 5.75 -19.22 -13.62
N ILE A 249 4.73 -18.76 -12.89
CA ILE A 249 3.57 -19.58 -12.50
C ILE A 249 2.81 -20.08 -13.74
N GLY A 250 2.69 -19.26 -14.78
CA GLY A 250 2.10 -19.64 -16.08
C GLY A 250 2.86 -20.75 -16.81
N ASP A 251 4.18 -20.66 -16.82
CA ASP A 251 5.05 -21.69 -17.39
C ASP A 251 4.93 -23.00 -16.60
N MET A 252 4.96 -22.93 -15.26
CA MET A 252 4.81 -24.09 -14.38
C MET A 252 3.43 -24.75 -14.52
N LYS A 253 2.37 -23.96 -14.70
CA LYS A 253 1.03 -24.49 -15.03
C LYS A 253 1.08 -25.30 -16.33
N SER A 254 1.65 -24.74 -17.39
CA SER A 254 1.73 -25.39 -18.71
C SER A 254 2.53 -26.69 -18.67
N GLN A 255 3.63 -26.71 -17.91
CA GLN A 255 4.41 -27.94 -17.67
C GLN A 255 3.61 -28.97 -16.86
N THR A 256 2.90 -28.54 -15.82
CA THR A 256 2.06 -29.43 -15.00
C THR A 256 0.92 -30.06 -15.82
N GLU A 257 0.33 -29.32 -16.78
CA GLU A 257 -0.73 -29.83 -17.66
C GLU A 257 -0.29 -31.03 -18.51
N THR A 258 0.97 -31.06 -18.94
CA THR A 258 1.52 -32.13 -19.79
C THR A 258 2.21 -33.24 -19.00
N THR A 259 2.53 -33.00 -17.73
CA THR A 259 3.24 -33.94 -16.86
C THR A 259 2.30 -34.97 -16.23
N SER A 260 2.66 -36.26 -16.26
CA SER A 260 1.99 -37.30 -15.46
C SER A 260 2.52 -37.27 -14.04
N LEU A 261 1.65 -37.12 -13.04
CA LEU A 261 2.04 -37.18 -11.63
C LEU A 261 2.06 -38.61 -11.06
N TYR A 262 1.56 -39.60 -11.81
CA TYR A 262 1.57 -40.98 -11.33
C TYR A 262 2.94 -41.62 -11.59
N VAL A 263 3.83 -41.51 -10.60
CA VAL A 263 5.17 -42.10 -10.59
C VAL A 263 5.44 -42.76 -9.23
N GLU A 264 6.42 -43.68 -9.20
CA GLU A 264 6.93 -44.21 -7.94
C GLU A 264 7.87 -43.18 -7.30
N TYR A 265 7.40 -42.54 -6.23
CA TYR A 265 8.21 -41.63 -5.43
C TYR A 265 8.95 -42.40 -4.35
N ASP A 266 10.25 -42.16 -4.21
CA ASP A 266 10.98 -42.53 -3.00
C ASP A 266 10.69 -41.55 -1.84
N ASP A 267 11.14 -41.90 -0.64
CA ASP A 267 10.91 -41.09 0.56
C ASP A 267 11.50 -39.68 0.45
N LEU A 268 12.62 -39.51 -0.26
CA LEU A 268 13.25 -38.21 -0.45
C LEU A 268 12.40 -37.33 -1.37
N MET A 269 11.94 -37.87 -2.50
CA MET A 269 11.03 -37.20 -3.43
C MET A 269 9.72 -36.78 -2.76
N LEU A 270 9.12 -37.68 -1.96
CA LEU A 270 7.92 -37.37 -1.19
C LEU A 270 8.17 -36.24 -0.18
N ASN A 271 9.31 -36.25 0.51
CA ASN A 271 9.64 -35.20 1.46
C ASN A 271 9.81 -33.85 0.78
N LEU A 272 10.50 -33.77 -0.35
CA LEU A 272 10.67 -32.52 -1.11
C LEU A 272 9.34 -31.90 -1.53
N LEU A 273 8.41 -32.72 -2.04
CA LEU A 273 7.07 -32.26 -2.43
C LEU A 273 6.26 -31.79 -1.22
N LYS A 274 6.32 -32.55 -0.11
CA LYS A 274 5.61 -32.21 1.13
C LYS A 274 6.13 -30.94 1.76
N GLU A 275 7.44 -30.73 1.80
CA GLU A 275 8.07 -29.52 2.34
C GLU A 275 7.71 -28.30 1.50
N SER A 276 7.79 -28.41 0.17
CA SER A 276 7.44 -27.30 -0.74
C SER A 276 5.98 -26.87 -0.59
N ALA A 277 5.06 -27.84 -0.51
CA ALA A 277 3.64 -27.56 -0.31
C ALA A 277 3.36 -26.97 1.08
N ARG A 278 3.99 -27.50 2.14
CA ARG A 278 3.86 -26.97 3.51
C ARG A 278 4.35 -25.53 3.61
N LYS A 279 5.48 -25.21 2.98
CA LYS A 279 6.04 -23.85 2.97
C LYS A 279 5.04 -22.84 2.39
N LEU A 280 4.45 -23.16 1.24
CA LEU A 280 3.43 -22.31 0.63
C LEU A 280 2.16 -22.23 1.49
N ILE A 281 1.71 -23.34 2.09
CA ILE A 281 0.59 -23.33 3.05
C ILE A 281 0.87 -22.37 4.21
N ASP A 282 2.06 -22.46 4.81
CA ASP A 282 2.46 -21.62 5.95
C ASP A 282 2.48 -20.14 5.57
N GLN A 283 3.00 -19.79 4.39
CA GLN A 283 2.95 -18.43 3.86
C GLN A 283 1.51 -17.94 3.63
N CYS A 284 0.65 -18.79 3.04
CA CYS A 284 -0.77 -18.46 2.88
C CYS A 284 -1.43 -18.22 4.25
N SER A 285 -1.14 -19.04 5.25
CA SER A 285 -1.68 -18.89 6.61
C SER A 285 -1.22 -17.59 7.28
N ILE A 286 0.06 -17.22 7.15
CA ILE A 286 0.59 -15.94 7.64
C ILE A 286 -0.14 -14.77 6.97
N TYR A 287 -0.31 -14.81 5.66
CA TYR A 287 -1.03 -13.78 4.90
C TYR A 287 -2.50 -13.68 5.36
N ILE A 288 -3.18 -14.82 5.50
CA ILE A 288 -4.58 -14.87 5.96
C ILE A 288 -4.73 -14.33 7.38
N GLU A 289 -3.82 -14.67 8.30
CA GLU A 289 -3.89 -14.19 9.68
C GLU A 289 -3.73 -12.66 9.74
N ARG A 290 -2.78 -12.13 8.96
CA ARG A 290 -2.52 -10.69 8.89
C ARG A 290 -3.70 -9.90 8.32
N HIS A 291 -4.37 -10.44 7.31
CA HIS A 291 -5.38 -9.72 6.53
C HIS A 291 -6.84 -10.17 6.79
N GLY A 292 -7.05 -11.26 7.54
CA GLY A 292 -8.35 -11.90 7.77
C GLY A 292 -9.03 -11.55 9.10
N ALA A 293 -8.37 -10.83 10.01
CA ALA A 293 -9.04 -10.31 11.20
C ALA A 293 -10.11 -9.29 10.78
N ARG A 294 -11.35 -9.48 11.28
CA ARG A 294 -12.55 -8.69 10.93
C ARG A 294 -12.27 -7.19 10.86
N GLY A 295 -12.22 -6.68 9.63
CA GLY A 295 -11.89 -5.31 9.33
C GLY A 295 -10.41 -5.05 9.58
N PHE A 296 -9.72 -4.50 8.60
CA PHE A 296 -8.57 -3.65 8.83
C PHE A 296 -8.99 -2.46 9.72
N SER A 297 -9.27 -2.72 11.00
CA SER A 297 -9.00 -1.76 12.04
C SER A 297 -7.50 -1.78 12.14
N LEU A 298 -6.87 -0.67 11.75
CA LEU A 298 -5.49 -0.33 12.03
C LEU A 298 -5.28 -0.33 13.56
N LYS A 299 -5.32 -1.51 14.17
CA LYS A 299 -4.83 -1.69 15.52
C LYS A 299 -3.32 -1.76 15.41
N SER A 300 -2.75 -0.57 15.51
CA SER A 300 -1.47 -0.29 16.16
C SER A 300 -0.54 -1.50 16.19
N VAL A 301 0.32 -1.63 15.18
CA VAL A 301 1.65 -2.16 15.48
C VAL A 301 2.31 -1.09 16.35
N ALA A 302 2.44 -1.43 17.63
CA ALA A 302 3.12 -0.64 18.64
C ALA A 302 4.62 -0.51 18.33
#